data_AF-A0A0D6QEJ0-F1
#
_entry.id   AF-A0A0D6QEJ0-F1
#
_cell.length_a   1.000
_cell.length_b   1.000
_cell.length_c   1.000
_cell.angle_alpha   90.00
_cell.angle_beta   90.00
_cell.angle_gamma   90.00
#
_symmetry.space_group_name_H-M   'P 1'
#
loop_
_entity.id
_entity.type
_entity.pdbx_description
1 polymer ?
#
loop_
_entity_poly.entity_id
_entity_poly.type
_entity_poly.pdbx_seq_one_letter_code
_entity_poly.pdbx_strand_id
1 'polypeptide(L)'
;MTLAQERLATFAEWVVASSRDCTSPLGDRIIKGPYAIFVPLDLALAPSQTFATEHLPLWIPEQQVIPNLPLCTQSTPQSQGRRAGRLRHIVWSFNQGRFEGAILGLTDRGEPLQSVMERQAPTLDLATYPVLFAPLWDLDAETRTFLDRRLPVIRG
;
A
#
# COMPACT_ATOMS: atom_id res chain seq x y z
N MET A 1 -0.22 15.37 15.62
CA MET A 1 0.14 14.62 14.40
C MET A 1 1.52 14.04 14.64
N THR A 2 1.72 12.74 14.43
CA THR A 2 3.01 12.07 14.61
C THR A 2 3.86 12.20 13.33
N LEU A 3 5.16 11.95 13.43
CA LEU A 3 6.05 11.96 12.25
C LEU A 3 5.65 10.85 11.25
N ALA A 4 5.15 9.71 11.74
CA ALA A 4 4.59 8.67 10.89
C ALA A 4 3.39 9.17 10.07
N GLN A 5 2.50 9.96 10.68
CA GLN A 5 1.35 10.55 9.99
C GLN A 5 1.77 11.57 8.92
N GLU A 6 2.80 12.38 9.19
CA GLU A 6 3.36 13.35 8.21
C GLU A 6 3.99 12.63 6.99
N ARG A 7 4.76 11.58 7.25
CA ARG A 7 5.36 10.73 6.21
C ARG A 7 4.28 9.99 5.42
N LEU A 8 3.25 9.47 6.09
CA LEU A 8 2.11 8.85 5.42
C LEU A 8 1.35 9.86 4.54
N ALA A 9 1.17 11.10 5.00
CA ALA A 9 0.52 12.15 4.21
C ALA A 9 1.29 12.42 2.91
N THR A 10 2.61 12.52 2.98
CA THR A 10 3.48 12.68 1.80
C THR A 10 3.30 11.52 0.80
N PHE A 11 3.27 10.28 1.29
CA PHE A 11 3.03 9.11 0.45
C PHE A 11 1.60 9.12 -0.14
N ALA A 12 0.59 9.45 0.66
CA ALA A 12 -0.80 9.50 0.24
C ALA A 12 -1.03 10.56 -0.84
N GLU A 13 -0.41 11.73 -0.73
CA GLU A 13 -0.42 12.78 -1.77
C GLU A 13 0.13 12.26 -3.10
N TRP A 14 1.23 11.51 -3.06
CA TRP A 14 1.78 10.89 -4.25
C TRP A 14 0.85 9.82 -4.85
N VAL A 15 0.19 9.02 -4.03
CA VAL A 15 -0.84 8.05 -4.49
C VAL A 15 -2.00 8.78 -5.17
N VAL A 16 -2.47 9.89 -4.60
CA VAL A 16 -3.52 10.74 -5.18
C VAL A 16 -3.07 11.32 -6.52
N ALA A 17 -1.86 11.89 -6.59
CA ALA A 17 -1.31 12.42 -7.84
C ALA A 17 -1.20 11.33 -8.92
N SER A 18 -0.78 10.12 -8.53
CA SER A 18 -0.67 8.96 -9.44
C SER A 18 -2.02 8.40 -9.91
N SER A 19 -3.10 8.78 -9.23
CA SER A 19 -4.47 8.38 -9.55
C SER A 19 -5.19 9.35 -10.50
N ARG A 20 -4.58 10.50 -10.83
CA ARG A 20 -5.21 11.51 -11.70
C ARG A 20 -5.30 11.04 -13.16
N ASP A 21 -6.44 11.31 -13.78
CA ASP A 21 -6.64 11.20 -15.23
C ASP A 21 -5.47 11.83 -15.99
N CYS A 22 -5.11 11.24 -17.12
CA CYS A 22 -4.08 11.79 -17.98
C CYS A 22 -4.46 11.65 -19.45
N THR A 23 -3.63 12.20 -20.32
CA THR A 23 -3.79 12.09 -21.77
C THR A 23 -2.72 11.13 -22.31
N SER A 24 -3.09 10.27 -23.25
CA SER A 24 -2.14 9.43 -23.99
C SER A 24 -1.24 10.32 -24.87
N PRO A 25 -0.07 9.81 -25.31
CA PRO A 25 0.77 10.54 -26.27
C PRO A 25 0.05 10.89 -27.58
N LEU A 26 -1.04 10.18 -27.91
CA LEU A 26 -1.85 10.40 -29.12
C LEU A 26 -3.07 11.32 -28.88
N GLY A 27 -3.24 11.85 -27.66
CA GLY A 27 -4.31 12.80 -27.34
C GLY A 27 -5.55 12.20 -26.68
N ASP A 28 -5.62 10.87 -26.52
CA ASP A 28 -6.78 10.20 -25.92
C ASP A 28 -6.83 10.42 -24.41
N ARG A 29 -8.02 10.69 -23.86
CA ARG A 29 -8.21 10.79 -22.41
C ARG A 29 -8.17 9.40 -21.77
N ILE A 30 -7.32 9.24 -20.77
CA ILE A 30 -7.20 8.06 -19.93
C ILE A 30 -7.81 8.39 -18.58
N ILE A 31 -9.00 7.85 -18.32
CA ILE A 31 -9.63 7.87 -16.99
C ILE A 31 -8.90 6.84 -16.13
N LYS A 32 -8.37 7.27 -14.98
CA LYS A 32 -7.67 6.40 -14.04
C LYS A 32 -8.49 6.19 -12.78
N GLY A 33 -8.56 4.95 -12.31
CA GLY A 33 -9.01 4.67 -10.94
C GLY A 33 -7.88 4.83 -9.90
N PRO A 34 -8.18 4.56 -8.62
CA PRO A 34 -7.25 4.77 -7.51
C PRO A 34 -5.99 3.91 -7.69
N TYR A 35 -4.82 4.53 -7.56
CA TYR A 35 -3.52 3.88 -7.71
C TYR A 35 -3.25 2.86 -6.57
N ALA A 36 -3.65 3.18 -5.35
CA ALA A 36 -3.75 2.28 -4.21
C ALA A 36 -4.88 2.77 -3.31
N ILE A 37 -5.42 1.89 -2.47
CA ILE A 37 -6.46 2.20 -1.49
C ILE A 37 -5.89 1.99 -0.11
N PHE A 38 -5.98 2.99 0.76
CA PHE A 38 -5.58 2.85 2.16
C PHE A 38 -6.75 2.28 2.96
N VAL A 39 -6.47 1.27 3.76
CA VAL A 39 -7.48 0.57 4.57
C VAL A 39 -7.04 0.62 6.03
N PRO A 40 -7.57 1.54 6.83
CA PRO A 40 -7.36 1.54 8.27
C PRO A 40 -7.77 0.20 8.88
N LEU A 41 -6.93 -0.38 9.72
CA LEU A 41 -7.23 -1.60 10.46
C LEU A 41 -6.49 -1.63 11.79
N ASP A 42 -7.19 -2.05 12.85
CA ASP A 42 -6.57 -2.39 14.14
C ASP A 42 -5.53 -3.49 13.94
N LEU A 43 -4.35 -3.33 14.55
CA LEU A 43 -3.25 -4.28 14.45
C LEU A 43 -3.62 -5.69 14.94
N ALA A 44 -4.54 -5.80 15.89
CA ALA A 44 -5.00 -7.07 16.43
C ALA A 44 -5.92 -7.85 15.47
N LEU A 45 -6.36 -7.24 14.37
CA LEU A 45 -7.30 -7.82 13.42
C LEU A 45 -6.61 -8.32 12.15
N ALA A 46 -7.23 -9.35 11.56
CA ALA A 46 -6.86 -9.86 10.25
C ALA A 46 -7.63 -9.13 9.12
N PRO A 47 -7.03 -8.99 7.92
CA PRO A 47 -7.71 -8.42 6.75
C PRO A 47 -8.98 -9.18 6.31
N SER A 48 -10.15 -8.67 6.70
CA SER A 48 -11.44 -9.30 6.37
C SER A 48 -12.07 -8.80 5.07
N GLN A 49 -11.80 -7.56 4.66
CA GLN A 49 -12.44 -6.92 3.49
C GLN A 49 -11.96 -7.55 2.16
N THR A 50 -12.92 -7.80 1.25
CA THR A 50 -12.64 -8.18 -0.14
C THR A 50 -12.63 -6.94 -1.04
N PHE A 51 -11.77 -6.98 -2.05
CA PHE A 51 -11.65 -5.94 -3.06
C PHE A 51 -11.71 -6.56 -4.45
N ALA A 52 -12.02 -5.76 -5.47
CA ALA A 52 -11.91 -6.21 -6.84
C ALA A 52 -10.45 -6.60 -7.14
N THR A 53 -10.23 -7.56 -8.03
CA THR A 53 -8.89 -8.06 -8.39
C THR A 53 -7.93 -6.93 -8.79
N GLU A 54 -8.47 -5.84 -9.36
CA GLU A 54 -7.69 -4.68 -9.79
C GLU A 54 -7.53 -3.59 -8.74
N HIS A 55 -7.96 -3.80 -7.51
CA HIS A 55 -7.57 -2.91 -6.41
C HIS A 55 -6.24 -3.34 -5.82
N LEU A 56 -5.49 -2.34 -5.37
CA LEU A 56 -4.34 -2.53 -4.51
C LEU A 56 -4.68 -1.96 -3.13
N PRO A 57 -5.30 -2.75 -2.24
CA PRO A 57 -5.49 -2.34 -0.86
C PRO A 57 -4.14 -2.39 -0.14
N LEU A 58 -3.88 -1.36 0.66
CA LEU A 58 -2.75 -1.25 1.56
C LEU A 58 -3.34 -1.00 2.95
N TRP A 59 -3.21 -1.97 3.85
CA TRP A 59 -3.68 -1.78 5.22
C TRP A 59 -2.70 -0.91 5.98
N ILE A 60 -3.22 -0.04 6.83
CA ILE A 60 -2.45 0.84 7.70
C ILE A 60 -2.98 0.71 9.13
N PRO A 61 -2.12 0.80 10.15
CA PRO A 61 -2.58 0.84 11.54
C PRO A 61 -3.54 2.00 11.77
N GLU A 62 -4.67 1.77 12.46
CA GLU A 62 -5.66 2.82 12.77
C GLU A 62 -5.05 4.05 13.46
N GLN A 63 -4.07 3.84 14.35
CA GLN A 63 -3.35 4.92 15.02
C GLN A 63 -2.52 5.82 14.08
N GLN A 64 -2.25 5.39 12.85
CA GLN A 64 -1.51 6.15 11.84
C GLN A 64 -2.41 6.85 10.81
N VAL A 65 -3.73 6.70 10.91
CA VAL A 65 -4.69 7.31 9.97
C VAL A 65 -4.55 8.83 9.96
N ILE A 66 -4.71 9.41 8.78
CA ILE A 66 -4.75 10.86 8.57
C ILE A 66 -6.14 11.30 8.05
N PRO A 67 -6.60 12.53 8.35
CA PRO A 67 -7.97 12.97 8.04
C PRO A 67 -8.35 13.00 6.55
N ASN A 68 -7.37 12.99 5.64
CA ASN A 68 -7.58 13.18 4.20
C ASN A 68 -7.08 11.99 3.36
N LEU A 69 -7.11 10.76 3.89
CA LEU A 69 -6.82 9.60 3.07
C LEU A 69 -7.82 9.51 1.90
N PRO A 70 -7.36 9.17 0.69
CA PRO A 70 -8.26 9.00 -0.45
C PRO A 70 -9.32 7.94 -0.13
N LEU A 71 -10.57 8.26 -0.49
CA LEU A 71 -11.73 7.43 -0.16
C LEU A 71 -11.57 6.01 -0.75
N CYS A 72 -11.81 5.00 0.08
CA CYS A 72 -11.84 3.61 -0.36
C CYS A 72 -13.03 3.38 -1.29
N THR A 73 -12.78 3.26 -2.60
CA THR A 73 -13.82 2.93 -3.59
C THR A 73 -13.74 1.46 -3.98
N GLN A 74 -14.87 0.74 -3.89
CA GLN A 74 -14.96 -0.66 -4.34
C GLN A 74 -15.27 -0.82 -5.83
N SER A 75 -15.35 0.26 -6.61
CA SER A 75 -15.52 0.21 -8.06
C SER A 75 -14.22 -0.19 -8.78
N THR A 76 -14.32 -1.07 -9.78
CA THR A 76 -13.17 -1.50 -10.58
C THR A 76 -12.48 -0.29 -11.24
N PRO A 77 -11.18 -0.07 -11.00
CA PRO A 77 -10.46 1.04 -11.61
C PRO A 77 -10.43 0.93 -13.14
N GLN A 78 -10.92 1.95 -13.83
CA GLN A 78 -10.70 2.05 -15.28
C GLN A 78 -9.20 2.31 -15.52
N SER A 79 -8.60 1.58 -16.46
CA SER A 79 -7.20 1.75 -16.90
C SER A 79 -6.10 1.48 -15.85
N GLN A 80 -6.41 0.80 -14.74
CA GLN A 80 -5.42 0.42 -13.71
C GLN A 80 -5.43 -1.09 -13.41
N GLY A 81 -5.58 -1.90 -14.47
CA GLY A 81 -5.71 -3.36 -14.42
C GLY A 81 -4.42 -4.13 -14.10
N ARG A 82 -3.46 -3.54 -13.38
CA ARG A 82 -2.19 -4.21 -13.00
C ARG A 82 -1.82 -3.91 -11.56
N ARG A 83 -2.59 -4.42 -10.59
CA ARG A 83 -2.28 -4.27 -9.15
C ARG A 83 -0.84 -4.65 -8.79
N ALA A 84 -0.32 -5.75 -9.35
CA ALA A 84 1.04 -6.23 -9.12
C ALA A 84 2.10 -5.20 -9.55
N GLY A 85 1.94 -4.61 -10.75
CA GLY A 85 2.86 -3.59 -11.26
C GLY A 85 2.91 -2.35 -10.37
N ARG A 86 1.76 -1.93 -9.83
CA ARG A 86 1.67 -0.78 -8.92
C ARG A 86 2.35 -1.06 -7.59
N LEU A 87 2.14 -2.25 -7.01
CA LEU A 87 2.83 -2.65 -5.78
C LEU A 87 4.35 -2.71 -5.98
N ARG A 88 4.82 -3.30 -7.09
CA ARG A 88 6.25 -3.31 -7.43
C ARG A 88 6.82 -1.88 -7.51
N HIS A 89 6.09 -0.94 -8.09
CA HIS A 89 6.52 0.46 -8.20
C HIS A 89 6.55 1.19 -6.84
N ILE A 90 5.59 0.90 -5.95
CA ILE A 90 5.60 1.42 -4.57
C ILE A 90 6.82 0.89 -3.81
N VAL A 91 7.04 -0.43 -3.84
CA VAL A 91 8.20 -1.08 -3.21
C VAL A 91 9.51 -0.54 -3.77
N TRP A 92 9.60 -0.33 -5.09
CA TRP A 92 10.76 0.32 -5.71
C TRP A 92 10.96 1.75 -5.20
N SER A 93 9.89 2.55 -5.12
CA SER A 93 9.96 3.95 -4.65
C SER A 93 10.49 4.07 -3.22
N PHE A 94 10.01 3.23 -2.30
CA PHE A 94 10.57 3.18 -0.94
C PHE A 94 12.04 2.72 -0.97
N ASN A 95 12.39 1.70 -1.76
CA ASN A 95 13.77 1.24 -1.86
C ASN A 95 14.74 2.29 -2.43
N GLN A 96 14.27 3.23 -3.25
CA GLN A 96 15.05 4.37 -3.73
C GLN A 96 15.15 5.54 -2.73
N GLY A 97 14.54 5.41 -1.55
CA GLY A 97 14.54 6.48 -0.54
C GLY A 97 13.61 7.64 -0.87
N ARG A 98 12.65 7.45 -1.79
CA ARG A 98 11.65 8.48 -2.09
C ARG A 98 10.69 8.69 -0.91
N PHE A 99 10.45 7.62 -0.14
CA PHE A 99 9.57 7.62 1.03
C PHE A 99 10.25 6.85 2.16
N GLU A 100 10.03 7.34 3.38
CA GLU A 100 10.43 6.70 4.63
C GLU A 100 9.23 5.94 5.21
N GLY A 101 9.48 4.79 5.82
CA GLY A 101 8.45 3.90 6.34
C GLY A 101 8.72 2.43 6.07
N ALA A 102 7.70 1.61 6.31
CA ALA A 102 7.77 0.18 6.13
C ALA A 102 6.66 -0.36 5.21
N ILE A 103 7.01 -1.35 4.39
CA ILE A 103 6.06 -2.16 3.64
C ILE A 103 6.26 -3.60 4.07
N LEU A 104 5.21 -4.21 4.63
CA LEU A 104 5.20 -5.58 5.12
C LEU A 104 4.31 -6.45 4.22
N GLY A 105 4.78 -7.64 3.92
CA GLY A 105 4.06 -8.58 3.06
C GLY A 105 3.08 -9.42 3.86
N LEU A 106 1.81 -9.44 3.47
CA LEU A 106 0.81 -10.34 4.04
C LEU A 106 0.66 -11.59 3.16
N THR A 107 1.13 -12.72 3.66
CA THR A 107 1.08 -14.00 2.93
C THR A 107 -0.14 -14.84 3.28
N ASP A 108 -0.77 -14.58 4.42
CA ASP A 108 -2.00 -15.22 4.89
C ASP A 108 -3.04 -14.15 5.21
N ARG A 109 -4.27 -14.38 4.74
CA ARG A 109 -5.40 -13.48 4.97
C ARG A 109 -5.98 -13.61 6.39
N GLY A 110 -5.78 -14.77 7.04
CA GLY A 110 -6.26 -15.04 8.39
C GLY A 110 -5.34 -14.49 9.49
N GLU A 111 -4.18 -13.96 9.13
CA GLU A 111 -3.18 -13.52 10.10
C GLU A 111 -3.41 -12.07 10.55
N PRO A 112 -3.40 -11.78 11.86
CA PRO A 112 -3.42 -10.41 12.38
C PRO A 112 -2.21 -9.59 11.91
N LEU A 113 -2.42 -8.29 11.67
CA LEU A 113 -1.34 -7.39 11.24
C LEU A 113 -0.20 -7.34 12.27
N GLN A 114 -0.52 -7.43 13.56
CA GLN A 114 0.44 -7.46 14.66
C GLN A 114 1.42 -8.62 14.53
N SER A 115 0.95 -9.85 14.28
CA SER A 115 1.81 -11.03 14.12
C SER A 115 2.79 -10.87 12.96
N VAL A 116 2.33 -10.24 11.87
CA VAL A 116 3.16 -9.93 10.70
C VAL A 116 4.23 -8.90 11.04
N MET A 117 3.86 -7.86 11.78
CA MET A 117 4.76 -6.80 12.23
C MET A 117 5.82 -7.34 13.19
N GLU A 118 5.45 -8.16 14.18
CA GLU A 118 6.38 -8.80 15.11
C GLU A 118 7.39 -9.70 14.37
N ARG A 119 6.96 -10.37 13.30
CA ARG A 119 7.85 -11.22 12.49
C ARG A 119 8.76 -10.43 11.55
N GLN A 120 8.24 -9.39 10.88
CA GLN A 120 8.95 -8.72 9.79
C GLN A 120 9.61 -7.40 10.21
N ALA A 121 9.12 -6.74 11.25
CA ALA A 121 9.60 -5.44 11.72
C ALA A 121 9.41 -5.27 13.25
N PRO A 122 10.00 -6.15 14.09
CA PRO A 122 9.77 -6.19 15.54
C PRO A 122 10.17 -4.92 16.30
N THR A 123 11.06 -4.11 15.72
CA THR A 123 11.61 -2.90 16.35
C THR A 123 11.10 -1.61 15.72
N LEU A 124 10.05 -1.69 14.89
CA LEU A 124 9.55 -0.55 14.14
C LEU A 124 8.79 0.44 15.05
N ASP A 125 9.27 1.68 15.10
CA ASP A 125 8.59 2.75 15.81
C ASP A 125 7.43 3.31 14.98
N LEU A 126 6.20 3.01 15.41
CA LEU A 126 4.96 3.42 14.76
C LEU A 126 4.64 4.92 14.93
N ALA A 127 5.30 5.62 15.85
CA ALA A 127 5.20 7.07 15.95
C ALA A 127 6.07 7.78 14.90
N THR A 128 7.13 7.11 14.45
CA THR A 128 8.12 7.67 13.53
C THR A 128 7.89 7.20 12.10
N TYR A 129 7.65 5.91 11.86
CA TYR A 129 7.58 5.31 10.53
C TYR A 129 6.16 4.83 10.18
N PRO A 130 5.60 5.25 9.04
CA PRO A 130 4.32 4.71 8.57
C PRO A 130 4.51 3.25 8.14
N VAL A 131 3.49 2.43 8.37
CA VAL A 131 3.52 1.00 8.02
C VAL A 131 2.39 0.68 7.06
N LEU A 132 2.75 0.05 5.95
CA LEU A 132 1.83 -0.41 4.93
C LEU A 132 1.88 -1.93 4.86
N PHE A 133 0.75 -2.58 4.98
CA PHE A 133 0.65 -4.03 4.79
C PHE A 133 0.07 -4.33 3.40
N ALA A 134 0.79 -5.12 2.61
CA ALA A 134 0.45 -5.43 1.22
C ALA A 134 -0.03 -6.88 1.06
N PRO A 135 -1.14 -7.14 0.35
CA PRO A 135 -1.71 -8.48 0.17
C PRO A 135 -0.90 -9.29 -0.85
N LEU A 136 0.04 -10.10 -0.39
CA LEU A 136 0.80 -10.99 -1.26
C LEU A 136 0.03 -12.27 -1.61
N TRP A 137 -0.85 -12.74 -0.71
CA TRP A 137 -1.67 -13.96 -0.90
C TRP A 137 -2.45 -13.97 -2.22
N ASP A 138 -2.79 -12.79 -2.71
CA ASP A 138 -3.66 -12.55 -3.85
C ASP A 138 -2.85 -12.42 -5.17
N LEU A 139 -1.52 -12.44 -5.10
CA LEU A 139 -0.63 -12.25 -6.25
C LEU A 139 -0.22 -13.58 -6.88
N ASP A 140 0.03 -13.55 -8.18
CA ASP A 140 0.60 -14.68 -8.90
C ASP A 140 1.99 -15.08 -8.34
N ALA A 141 2.40 -16.32 -8.58
CA ALA A 141 3.62 -16.88 -7.98
C ALA A 141 4.90 -16.17 -8.42
N GLU A 142 4.96 -15.68 -9.66
CA GLU A 142 6.11 -14.93 -10.17
C GLU A 142 6.25 -13.59 -9.44
N THR A 143 5.13 -12.85 -9.32
CA THR A 143 5.07 -11.60 -8.58
C THR A 143 5.42 -11.77 -7.11
N ARG A 144 4.91 -12.82 -6.45
CA ARG A 144 5.28 -13.14 -5.07
C ARG A 144 6.78 -13.37 -4.93
N THR A 145 7.36 -14.24 -5.76
CA THR A 145 8.80 -14.51 -5.76
C THR A 145 9.65 -13.24 -5.94
N PHE A 146 9.20 -12.32 -6.80
CA PHE A 146 9.87 -11.03 -6.99
C PHE A 146 9.81 -10.13 -5.74
N LEU A 147 8.65 -10.07 -5.09
CA LEU A 147 8.38 -9.22 -3.93
C LEU A 147 8.98 -9.79 -2.64
N ASP A 148 9.00 -11.11 -2.47
CA ASP A 148 9.59 -11.80 -1.30
C ASP A 148 11.08 -11.45 -1.13
N ARG A 149 11.79 -11.18 -2.23
CA ARG A 149 13.20 -10.75 -2.18
C ARG A 149 13.40 -9.28 -1.82
N ARG A 150 12.31 -8.51 -1.72
CA ARG A 150 12.32 -7.04 -1.57
C ARG A 150 11.49 -6.56 -0.38
N LEU A 151 10.74 -7.45 0.25
CA LEU A 151 9.96 -7.23 1.45
C LEU A 151 10.59 -8.01 2.61
N PRO A 152 10.49 -7.51 3.85
CA PRO A 152 9.96 -6.20 4.20
C PRO A 152 10.86 -5.06 3.69
N VAL A 153 10.24 -3.96 3.25
CA VAL A 153 10.98 -2.70 3.08
C VAL A 153 10.92 -1.98 4.42
N ILE A 154 12.06 -1.56 4.95
CA ILE A 154 12.15 -0.70 6.13
C ILE A 154 13.14 0.42 5.79
N ARG A 155 12.67 1.66 5.77
CA ARG A 155 13.46 2.84 5.42
C ARG A 155 13.32 3.92 6.47
N GLY A 156 14.47 4.21 7.08
CA GLY A 156 14.70 5.18 8.15
C GLY A 156 14.94 6.58 7.62
#